data_AF-A0A0N1FKU4-F1
#
_entry.id   AF-A0A0N1FKU4-F1
#
_cell.length_a   1.000
_cell.length_b   1.000
_cell.length_c   1.000
_cell.angle_alpha   90.00
_cell.angle_beta   90.00
_cell.angle_gamma   90.00
#
_symmetry.space_group_name_H-M   'P 1'
#
loop_
_entity.id
_entity.type
_entity.pdbx_description
1 polymer ?
#
loop_
_entity_poly.entity_id
_entity_poly.type
_entity_poly.pdbx_seq_one_letter_code
_entity_poly.pdbx_strand_id
1 'polypeptide(L)'
;MTARVDKKRENHTSRTVRNEHFVLARSKFHEIVINVFRVSAVLRTGDVSRNFLEERFIKNVQQIDRMRHEPMVSDRFKVKASHIGKALLRSAALSALCAPARRGIRPDVKRKGGNTRRRVRASGVILATVAAFIMKKEVVMQDNPLFSLAGRRALVTGASRGIGLTLARGLGQFGAKIVLNGRNSEPLATARDMLAGEGLDVTTAAFDVTDQDAVIAGVENIEYEQGPIDILINNAGIQRRAPLDQFSRADWDALISTNLNAVFFVGQAVARHMLPRGRGKIVNICSVQSELARPGIAPYTATKGAVKNLTKGMATDWARHGLQINGLAPGYFKTEMNEKLVADQVFTQWLCQRTPAGRWGNVEELVGAAVFLSSDASSFVNGHVIMVDGGITASV
;
A
#
# COMPACT_ATOMS: atom_id res chain seq x y z
N MET A 1 14.15 32.65 29.82
CA MET A 1 14.13 31.38 29.05
C MET A 1 12.70 30.88 28.76
N THR A 2 11.70 31.30 29.53
CA THR A 2 10.28 30.93 29.39
C THR A 2 9.59 31.50 28.13
N ALA A 3 9.89 32.73 27.72
CA ALA A 3 9.26 33.36 26.54
C ALA A 3 9.62 32.70 25.16
N ARG A 4 10.71 31.92 25.07
CA ARG A 4 11.11 31.21 23.83
C ARG A 4 10.40 29.86 23.67
N VAL A 5 9.87 29.29 24.76
CA VAL A 5 9.18 28.00 24.76
C VAL A 5 7.71 28.17 24.39
N ASP A 6 7.07 29.25 24.86
CA ASP A 6 5.68 29.56 24.49
C ASP A 6 5.53 29.95 23.02
N LYS A 7 6.48 30.72 22.47
CA LYS A 7 6.51 31.07 21.03
C LYS A 7 6.72 29.86 20.11
N LYS A 8 7.37 28.79 20.60
CA LYS A 8 7.51 27.51 19.87
C LYS A 8 6.26 26.65 19.97
N ARG A 9 5.57 26.64 21.12
CA ARG A 9 4.30 25.94 21.31
C ARG A 9 3.17 26.58 20.51
N GLU A 10 3.02 27.91 20.52
CA GLU A 10 2.03 28.61 19.67
C GLU A 10 2.27 28.38 18.17
N ASN A 11 3.53 28.39 17.71
CA ASN A 11 3.88 28.11 16.32
C ASN A 11 3.63 26.65 15.91
N HIS A 12 3.71 25.71 16.84
CA HIS A 12 3.44 24.30 16.57
C HIS A 12 1.94 24.03 16.52
N THR A 13 1.18 24.51 17.52
CA THR A 13 -0.29 24.41 17.54
C THR A 13 -0.92 25.12 16.34
N SER A 14 -0.42 26.31 15.97
CA SER A 14 -0.88 27.04 14.77
C SER A 14 -0.54 26.32 13.45
N ARG A 15 0.55 25.53 13.40
CA ARG A 15 0.91 24.72 12.21
C ARG A 15 0.10 23.44 12.12
N THR A 16 -0.17 22.77 13.25
CA THR A 16 -0.97 21.55 13.29
C THR A 16 -2.43 21.84 12.93
N VAL A 17 -3.01 22.90 13.52
CA VAL A 17 -4.36 23.38 13.17
C VAL A 17 -4.44 23.80 11.69
N ARG A 18 -3.41 24.47 11.16
CA ARG A 18 -3.31 24.79 9.71
C ARG A 18 -3.26 23.55 8.82
N ASN A 19 -2.53 22.51 9.23
CA ASN A 19 -2.43 21.26 8.47
C ASN A 19 -3.73 20.46 8.51
N GLU A 20 -4.41 20.41 9.66
CA GLU A 20 -5.71 19.74 9.78
C GLU A 20 -6.78 20.45 8.94
N HIS A 21 -6.87 21.78 9.00
CA HIS A 21 -7.77 22.54 8.13
C HIS A 21 -7.43 22.36 6.64
N PHE A 22 -6.15 22.25 6.28
CA PHE A 22 -5.72 22.01 4.90
C PHE A 22 -6.10 20.60 4.40
N VAL A 23 -5.95 19.58 5.24
CA VAL A 23 -6.38 18.20 4.94
C VAL A 23 -7.90 18.13 4.83
N LEU A 24 -8.63 18.79 5.74
CA LEU A 24 -10.09 18.84 5.71
C LEU A 24 -10.62 19.57 4.47
N ALA A 25 -10.01 20.69 4.08
CA ALA A 25 -10.36 21.43 2.87
C ALA A 25 -10.06 20.63 1.60
N ARG A 26 -8.94 19.89 1.57
CA ARG A 26 -8.57 19.01 0.46
C ARG A 26 -9.50 17.80 0.33
N SER A 27 -9.94 17.25 1.47
CA SER A 27 -10.92 16.16 1.54
C SER A 27 -12.29 16.61 1.07
N LYS A 28 -12.80 17.75 1.59
CA LYS A 28 -14.06 18.35 1.13
C LYS A 28 -14.02 18.70 -0.35
N PHE A 29 -12.88 19.17 -0.86
CA PHE A 29 -12.70 19.43 -2.29
C PHE A 29 -12.79 18.15 -3.13
N HIS A 30 -12.16 17.05 -2.68
CA HIS A 30 -12.28 15.75 -3.36
C HIS A 30 -13.72 15.24 -3.37
N GLU A 31 -14.40 15.34 -2.24
CA GLU A 31 -15.79 14.89 -2.10
C GLU A 31 -16.73 15.69 -3.02
N ILE A 32 -16.55 17.01 -3.10
CA ILE A 32 -17.33 17.86 -4.01
C ILE A 32 -17.02 17.54 -5.47
N VAL A 33 -15.75 17.32 -5.84
CA VAL A 33 -15.36 16.93 -7.20
C VAL A 33 -15.99 15.58 -7.58
N ILE A 34 -15.93 14.58 -6.70
CA ILE A 34 -16.56 13.27 -6.90
C ILE A 34 -18.08 13.41 -7.06
N ASN A 35 -18.72 14.24 -6.24
CA ASN A 35 -20.16 14.48 -6.35
C ASN A 35 -20.54 15.20 -7.66
N VAL A 36 -19.72 16.13 -8.16
CA VAL A 36 -19.90 16.76 -9.47
C VAL A 36 -19.81 15.72 -10.61
N PHE A 37 -18.90 14.75 -10.52
CA PHE A 37 -18.79 13.66 -11.47
C PHE A 37 -19.98 12.68 -11.41
N ARG A 38 -20.44 12.31 -10.20
CA ARG A 38 -21.63 11.46 -10.01
C ARG A 38 -22.88 12.09 -10.59
N VAL A 39 -23.12 13.38 -10.31
CA VAL A 39 -24.28 14.11 -10.87
C VAL A 39 -24.18 14.24 -12.39
N SER A 40 -22.98 14.46 -12.94
CA SER A 40 -22.76 14.53 -14.39
C SER A 40 -22.96 13.18 -15.10
N ALA A 41 -22.68 12.06 -14.42
CA ALA A 41 -22.93 10.71 -14.95
C ALA A 41 -24.44 10.38 -14.99
N VAL A 42 -25.19 10.76 -13.95
CA VAL A 42 -26.66 10.56 -13.88
C VAL A 42 -27.40 11.45 -14.88
N LEU A 43 -26.92 12.67 -15.16
CA LEU A 43 -27.49 13.54 -16.20
C LEU A 43 -27.36 12.96 -17.63
N ARG A 44 -26.48 11.97 -17.86
CA ARG A 44 -26.34 11.27 -19.15
C ARG A 44 -27.32 10.11 -19.33
N THR A 45 -27.84 9.54 -18.24
CA THR A 45 -28.74 8.36 -18.29
C THR A 45 -30.21 8.72 -18.36
N GLY A 46 -30.57 10.01 -18.20
CA GLY A 46 -31.89 10.55 -18.54
C GLY A 46 -33.03 10.27 -17.56
N ASP A 47 -32.78 9.55 -16.45
CA ASP A 47 -33.84 8.87 -15.69
C ASP A 47 -34.27 9.57 -14.38
N VAL A 48 -33.99 10.87 -14.20
CA VAL A 48 -34.44 11.61 -12.99
C VAL A 48 -34.75 13.06 -13.35
N SER A 49 -35.74 13.65 -12.66
CA SER A 49 -36.12 15.07 -12.69
C SER A 49 -34.90 16.00 -12.87
N ARG A 50 -34.69 16.46 -14.12
CA ARG A 50 -33.54 17.29 -14.56
C ARG A 50 -33.34 18.53 -13.69
N ASN A 51 -34.44 19.14 -13.23
CA ASN A 51 -34.41 20.37 -12.45
C ASN A 51 -33.73 20.19 -11.07
N PHE A 52 -33.89 19.03 -10.44
CA PHE A 52 -33.31 18.76 -9.11
C PHE A 52 -31.79 18.54 -9.17
N LEU A 53 -31.29 17.95 -10.27
CA LEU A 53 -29.88 17.66 -10.47
C LEU A 53 -29.09 18.89 -10.96
N GLU A 54 -29.72 19.77 -11.75
CA GLU A 54 -29.11 21.04 -12.17
C GLU A 54 -28.89 22.00 -11.00
N GLU A 55 -29.86 22.14 -10.08
CA GLU A 55 -29.68 22.95 -8.87
C GLU A 55 -28.54 22.43 -7.98
N ARG A 56 -28.40 21.11 -7.83
CA ARG A 56 -27.34 20.49 -7.02
C ARG A 56 -25.97 20.67 -7.67
N PHE A 57 -25.88 20.56 -9.00
CA PHE A 57 -24.67 20.82 -9.76
C PHE A 57 -24.22 22.28 -9.62
N ILE A 58 -25.14 23.24 -9.78
CA ILE A 58 -24.87 24.67 -9.64
C ILE A 58 -24.43 24.99 -8.21
N LYS A 59 -25.10 24.44 -7.18
CA LYS A 59 -24.71 24.62 -5.77
C LYS A 59 -23.30 24.10 -5.49
N ASN A 60 -22.94 22.94 -6.04
CA ASN A 60 -21.60 22.36 -5.87
C ASN A 60 -20.52 23.20 -6.58
N VAL A 61 -20.79 23.72 -7.78
CA VAL A 61 -19.86 24.60 -8.50
C VAL A 61 -19.69 25.95 -7.78
N GLN A 62 -20.77 26.53 -7.25
CA GLN A 62 -20.71 27.75 -6.43
C GLN A 62 -19.99 27.52 -5.09
N GLN A 63 -20.01 26.30 -4.56
CA GLN A 63 -19.27 25.94 -3.36
C GLN A 63 -17.76 25.84 -3.64
N ILE A 64 -17.37 25.27 -4.79
CA ILE A 64 -15.96 25.28 -5.26
C ILE A 64 -15.45 26.72 -5.48
N ASP A 65 -16.30 27.61 -5.99
CA ASP A 65 -15.93 29.01 -6.23
C ASP A 65 -15.75 29.79 -4.91
N ARG A 66 -16.64 29.58 -3.94
CA ARG A 66 -16.54 30.17 -2.59
C ARG A 66 -15.28 29.75 -1.83
N MET A 67 -14.83 28.52 -2.00
CA MET A 67 -13.59 28.01 -1.38
C MET A 67 -12.31 28.76 -1.84
N ARG A 68 -12.36 29.55 -2.92
CA ARG A 68 -11.22 30.39 -3.37
C ARG A 68 -10.97 31.58 -2.46
N HIS A 69 -12.02 32.03 -1.76
CA HIS A 69 -11.98 33.20 -0.88
C HIS A 69 -11.73 32.81 0.59
N GLU A 70 -11.52 31.54 0.90
CA GLU A 70 -11.21 31.11 2.26
C GLU A 70 -9.79 31.55 2.69
N PRO A 71 -9.65 32.22 3.86
CA PRO A 71 -8.41 32.89 4.25
C PRO A 71 -7.25 31.96 4.65
N MET A 72 -7.41 30.62 4.59
CA MET A 72 -6.40 29.65 5.03
C MET A 72 -5.94 28.63 3.98
N VAL A 73 -6.19 28.90 2.69
CA VAL A 73 -5.88 27.97 1.60
C VAL A 73 -4.68 28.48 0.78
N SER A 74 -3.71 27.60 0.47
CA SER A 74 -2.49 27.97 -0.27
C SER A 74 -2.79 28.58 -1.64
N ASP A 75 -1.97 29.53 -2.11
CA ASP A 75 -2.17 30.18 -3.41
C ASP A 75 -2.17 29.19 -4.59
N ARG A 76 -1.37 28.12 -4.50
CA ARG A 76 -1.40 27.03 -5.50
C ARG A 76 -2.77 26.34 -5.55
N PHE A 77 -3.41 26.12 -4.42
CA PHE A 77 -4.74 25.52 -4.37
C PHE A 77 -5.81 26.51 -4.87
N LYS A 78 -5.72 27.80 -4.52
CA LYS A 78 -6.61 28.84 -5.07
C LYS A 78 -6.52 28.91 -6.58
N VAL A 79 -5.32 28.83 -7.15
CA VAL A 79 -5.09 28.75 -8.61
C VAL A 79 -5.68 27.46 -9.20
N LYS A 80 -5.51 26.30 -8.54
CA LYS A 80 -6.06 25.01 -8.98
C LYS A 80 -7.60 25.01 -8.97
N ALA A 81 -8.22 25.48 -7.89
CA ALA A 81 -9.67 25.68 -7.79
C ALA A 81 -10.18 26.72 -8.81
N SER A 82 -9.38 27.75 -9.11
CA SER A 82 -9.64 28.75 -10.17
C SER A 82 -9.79 28.13 -11.55
N HIS A 83 -8.83 27.29 -11.94
CA HIS A 83 -8.84 26.62 -13.23
C HIS A 83 -9.98 25.60 -13.33
N ILE A 84 -10.20 24.79 -12.29
CA ILE A 84 -11.24 23.76 -12.28
C ILE A 84 -12.64 24.37 -12.33
N GLY A 85 -12.92 25.38 -11.49
CA GLY A 85 -14.23 26.03 -11.50
C GLY A 85 -14.50 26.80 -12.80
N LYS A 86 -13.49 27.46 -13.41
CA LYS A 86 -13.63 28.11 -14.73
C LYS A 86 -13.90 27.08 -15.84
N ALA A 87 -13.26 25.90 -15.79
CA ALA A 87 -13.48 24.83 -16.75
C ALA A 87 -14.90 24.23 -16.61
N LEU A 88 -15.37 24.01 -15.38
CA LEU A 88 -16.71 23.50 -15.10
C LEU A 88 -17.82 24.51 -15.48
N LEU A 89 -17.64 25.80 -15.18
CA LEU A 89 -18.58 26.86 -15.57
C LEU A 89 -18.67 27.03 -17.09
N ARG A 90 -17.54 26.98 -17.80
CA ARG A 90 -17.52 26.99 -19.28
C ARG A 90 -18.23 25.76 -19.84
N SER A 91 -18.03 24.59 -19.25
CA SER A 91 -18.72 23.36 -19.65
C SER A 91 -20.24 23.45 -19.42
N ALA A 92 -20.68 24.01 -18.30
CA ALA A 92 -22.10 24.17 -17.97
C ALA A 92 -22.80 25.21 -18.84
N ALA A 93 -22.14 26.34 -19.12
CA ALA A 93 -22.65 27.36 -20.03
C ALA A 93 -22.82 26.83 -21.46
N LEU A 94 -21.87 26.00 -21.93
CA LEU A 94 -22.01 25.32 -23.23
C LEU A 94 -23.16 24.30 -23.26
N SER A 95 -23.43 23.61 -22.15
CA SER A 95 -24.59 22.70 -22.02
C SER A 95 -25.93 23.46 -22.07
N ALA A 96 -26.02 24.62 -21.40
CA ALA A 96 -27.21 25.47 -21.40
C ALA A 96 -27.47 26.12 -22.78
N LEU A 97 -26.42 26.48 -23.51
CA LEU A 97 -26.50 26.97 -24.91
C LEU A 97 -26.94 25.89 -25.91
N CYS A 98 -26.89 24.61 -25.53
CA CYS A 98 -27.34 23.48 -26.34
C CYS A 98 -28.71 22.91 -25.91
N ALA A 99 -29.38 23.50 -24.90
CA ALA A 99 -30.74 23.14 -24.56
C ALA A 99 -31.72 23.72 -25.62
N PRO A 100 -32.70 22.95 -26.13
CA PRO A 100 -33.67 23.49 -27.07
C PRO A 100 -34.49 24.59 -26.36
N ALA A 101 -34.52 25.78 -26.96
CA ALA A 101 -35.35 26.89 -26.50
C ALA A 101 -36.81 26.41 -26.40
N ARG A 102 -37.40 26.51 -25.20
CA ARG A 102 -38.86 26.41 -25.04
C ARG A 102 -39.50 27.56 -25.82
N ARG A 103 -39.91 27.30 -27.05
CA ARG A 103 -40.96 28.06 -27.71
C ARG A 103 -42.18 27.15 -27.77
N GLY A 104 -43.22 27.52 -27.04
CA GLY A 104 -44.55 27.02 -27.35
C GLY A 104 -44.90 27.36 -28.80
N ILE A 105 -45.75 26.55 -29.41
CA ILE A 105 -46.95 26.95 -30.17
C ILE A 105 -47.54 25.68 -30.82
N ARG A 106 -48.87 25.71 -30.95
CA ARG A 106 -49.75 24.85 -31.77
C ARG A 106 -49.24 24.64 -33.22
N PRO A 107 -49.88 23.77 -34.03
CA PRO A 107 -49.14 22.85 -34.89
C PRO A 107 -48.84 23.34 -36.31
N ASP A 108 -47.96 22.56 -36.92
CA ASP A 108 -47.84 22.21 -38.34
C ASP A 108 -46.91 23.06 -39.24
N VAL A 109 -46.40 22.37 -40.27
CA VAL A 109 -45.65 22.78 -41.47
C VAL A 109 -44.28 22.07 -41.65
N LYS A 110 -44.24 21.27 -42.73
CA LYS A 110 -43.11 20.61 -43.39
C LYS A 110 -42.00 21.59 -43.83
N ARG A 111 -40.71 21.22 -43.64
CA ARG A 111 -39.69 21.01 -44.72
C ARG A 111 -38.22 21.08 -44.24
N LYS A 112 -37.43 20.16 -44.83
CA LYS A 112 -36.04 20.25 -45.35
C LYS A 112 -34.85 20.57 -44.41
N GLY A 113 -34.07 19.52 -44.14
CA GLY A 113 -32.64 19.37 -44.49
C GLY A 113 -31.64 20.48 -44.13
N GLY A 114 -30.70 20.17 -43.23
CA GLY A 114 -29.45 20.95 -43.09
C GLY A 114 -28.65 20.72 -41.80
N ASN A 115 -27.69 19.79 -41.85
CA ASN A 115 -26.37 19.88 -41.22
C ASN A 115 -26.25 20.05 -39.66
N THR A 116 -26.56 19.01 -38.88
CA THR A 116 -26.35 18.97 -37.40
C THR A 116 -25.23 18.03 -36.92
N ARG A 117 -24.41 17.46 -37.81
CA ARG A 117 -23.39 16.47 -37.42
C ARG A 117 -22.05 17.03 -36.92
N ARG A 118 -21.82 18.36 -36.95
CA ARG A 118 -20.51 18.96 -36.64
C ARG A 118 -20.33 19.52 -35.22
N ARG A 119 -21.40 19.70 -34.42
CA ARG A 119 -21.30 20.35 -33.09
C ARG A 119 -21.22 19.40 -31.89
N VAL A 120 -21.64 18.13 -32.01
CA VAL A 120 -21.62 17.17 -30.88
C VAL A 120 -20.23 16.57 -30.62
N ARG A 121 -19.29 16.64 -31.59
CA ARG A 121 -17.93 16.10 -31.42
C ARG A 121 -17.00 16.99 -30.58
N ALA A 122 -17.20 18.30 -30.53
CA ALA A 122 -16.26 19.21 -29.86
C ALA A 122 -16.32 19.12 -28.32
N SER A 123 -17.51 18.94 -27.74
CA SER A 123 -17.70 18.89 -26.28
C SER A 123 -17.21 17.57 -25.65
N GLY A 124 -17.32 16.45 -26.37
CA GLY A 124 -16.79 15.16 -25.94
C GLY A 124 -15.26 15.11 -25.92
N VAL A 125 -14.61 15.77 -26.88
CA VAL A 125 -13.15 15.82 -26.98
C VAL A 125 -12.53 16.64 -25.84
N ILE A 126 -13.14 17.77 -25.46
CA ILE A 126 -12.59 18.62 -24.39
C ILE A 126 -12.72 17.95 -23.01
N LEU A 127 -13.86 17.31 -22.71
CA LEU A 127 -14.04 16.61 -21.44
C LEU A 127 -13.16 15.37 -21.32
N ALA A 128 -12.96 14.63 -22.44
CA ALA A 128 -11.99 13.54 -22.51
C ALA A 128 -10.54 14.04 -22.36
N THR A 129 -10.21 15.22 -22.89
CA THR A 129 -8.88 15.83 -22.80
C THR A 129 -8.58 16.31 -21.37
N VAL A 130 -9.57 16.90 -20.67
CA VAL A 130 -9.40 17.30 -19.26
C VAL A 130 -9.34 16.08 -18.34
N ALA A 131 -10.15 15.04 -18.58
CA ALA A 131 -10.05 13.77 -17.87
C ALA A 131 -8.70 13.09 -18.12
N ALA A 132 -8.23 13.04 -19.38
CA ALA A 132 -6.92 12.50 -19.73
C ALA A 132 -5.76 13.32 -19.16
N PHE A 133 -5.90 14.65 -19.06
CA PHE A 133 -4.88 15.54 -18.48
C PHE A 133 -4.83 15.45 -16.94
N ILE A 134 -5.96 15.20 -16.28
CA ILE A 134 -6.01 14.96 -14.82
C ILE A 134 -5.56 13.53 -14.50
N MET A 135 -5.96 12.52 -15.28
CA MET A 135 -5.47 11.14 -15.13
C MET A 135 -3.97 11.01 -15.43
N LYS A 136 -3.45 11.72 -16.44
CA LYS A 136 -1.99 11.82 -16.70
C LYS A 136 -1.22 12.56 -15.62
N LYS A 137 -1.87 13.24 -14.67
CA LYS A 137 -1.18 13.95 -13.57
C LYS A 137 -1.40 13.32 -12.20
N GLU A 138 -2.38 12.41 -12.05
CA GLU A 138 -2.62 11.64 -10.83
C GLU A 138 -1.96 10.25 -10.85
N VAL A 139 -1.55 9.74 -12.01
CA VAL A 139 -0.73 8.51 -12.16
C VAL A 139 0.66 8.85 -12.69
N VAL A 140 1.30 9.86 -12.09
CA VAL A 140 2.76 10.00 -12.16
C VAL A 140 3.25 10.06 -10.71
N MET A 141 3.01 8.98 -9.96
CA MET A 141 4.14 8.45 -9.21
C MET A 141 5.18 8.18 -10.29
N GLN A 142 6.35 8.80 -10.23
CA GLN A 142 7.40 8.51 -11.20
C GLN A 142 7.52 6.99 -11.30
N ASP A 143 7.15 6.41 -12.44
CA ASP A 143 7.44 5.02 -12.79
C ASP A 143 8.96 4.91 -12.83
N ASN A 144 9.58 4.80 -11.67
CA ASN A 144 10.99 4.52 -11.59
C ASN A 144 11.12 3.03 -11.90
N PRO A 145 11.60 2.67 -13.10
CA PRO A 145 11.64 1.27 -13.51
C PRO A 145 12.45 0.41 -12.54
N LEU A 146 13.39 1.00 -11.79
CA LEU A 146 14.21 0.28 -10.81
C LEU A 146 13.40 -0.29 -9.65
N PHE A 147 12.34 0.39 -9.21
CA PHE A 147 11.53 -0.02 -8.06
C PHE A 147 10.18 -0.63 -8.45
N SER A 148 9.86 -0.64 -9.74
CA SER A 148 8.62 -1.25 -10.24
C SER A 148 8.63 -2.76 -10.04
N LEU A 149 7.48 -3.29 -9.62
CA LEU A 149 7.23 -4.72 -9.51
C LEU A 149 6.19 -5.20 -10.53
N ALA A 150 5.84 -4.35 -11.50
CA ALA A 150 4.89 -4.68 -12.55
C ALA A 150 5.28 -5.99 -13.27
N GLY A 151 4.32 -6.88 -13.43
CA GLY A 151 4.53 -8.19 -14.07
C GLY A 151 5.20 -9.24 -13.20
N ARG A 152 5.57 -8.92 -11.94
CA ARG A 152 6.10 -9.88 -10.98
C ARG A 152 5.00 -10.43 -10.09
N ARG A 153 5.10 -11.70 -9.70
CA ARG A 153 4.25 -12.29 -8.66
C ARG A 153 5.00 -12.45 -7.34
N ALA A 154 4.38 -12.01 -6.25
CA ALA A 154 4.91 -12.12 -4.91
C ALA A 154 4.06 -13.05 -4.03
N LEU A 155 4.67 -14.14 -3.56
CA LEU A 155 4.13 -14.97 -2.50
C LEU A 155 4.58 -14.42 -1.14
N VAL A 156 3.63 -14.11 -0.25
CA VAL A 156 3.92 -13.63 1.11
C VAL A 156 3.34 -14.62 2.12
N THR A 157 4.21 -15.27 2.90
CA THR A 157 3.77 -16.25 3.90
C THR A 157 3.26 -15.59 5.18
N GLY A 158 2.24 -16.17 5.82
CA GLY A 158 1.64 -15.60 7.03
C GLY A 158 1.07 -14.18 6.82
N ALA A 159 0.40 -13.95 5.70
CA ALA A 159 -0.01 -12.63 5.20
C ALA A 159 -1.49 -12.29 5.40
N SER A 160 -2.22 -13.03 6.25
CA SER A 160 -3.60 -12.68 6.59
C SER A 160 -3.72 -11.43 7.47
N ARG A 161 -2.62 -10.99 8.12
CA ARG A 161 -2.58 -9.84 9.03
C ARG A 161 -1.16 -9.36 9.31
N GLY A 162 -1.04 -8.30 10.12
CA GLY A 162 0.24 -7.81 10.64
C GLY A 162 1.24 -7.40 9.55
N ILE A 163 2.52 -7.63 9.80
CA ILE A 163 3.61 -7.25 8.87
C ILE A 163 3.41 -7.88 7.49
N GLY A 164 3.06 -9.18 7.42
CA GLY A 164 2.85 -9.87 6.15
C GLY A 164 1.80 -9.20 5.28
N LEU A 165 0.64 -8.85 5.84
CA LEU A 165 -0.42 -8.14 5.11
C LEU A 165 0.03 -6.75 4.65
N THR A 166 0.72 -6.00 5.51
CA THR A 166 1.25 -4.67 5.15
C THR A 166 2.27 -4.74 4.03
N LEU A 167 3.19 -5.71 4.07
CA LEU A 167 4.17 -5.92 3.01
C LEU A 167 3.48 -6.35 1.70
N ALA A 168 2.51 -7.25 1.76
CA ALA A 168 1.73 -7.68 0.61
C ALA A 168 0.99 -6.50 -0.07
N ARG A 169 0.29 -5.68 0.72
CA ARG A 169 -0.32 -4.43 0.24
C ARG A 169 0.71 -3.52 -0.43
N GLY A 170 1.84 -3.29 0.23
CA GLY A 170 2.92 -2.43 -0.26
C GLY A 170 3.52 -2.92 -1.57
N LEU A 171 3.82 -4.21 -1.71
CA LEU A 171 4.31 -4.79 -2.96
C LEU A 171 3.28 -4.66 -4.09
N GLY A 172 1.99 -4.85 -3.77
CA GLY A 172 0.90 -4.69 -4.73
C GLY A 172 0.76 -3.25 -5.23
N GLN A 173 0.93 -2.26 -4.36
CA GLN A 173 0.95 -0.84 -4.72
C GLN A 173 2.10 -0.47 -5.67
N PHE A 174 3.16 -1.26 -5.72
CA PHE A 174 4.27 -1.14 -6.68
C PHE A 174 4.09 -2.04 -7.92
N GLY A 175 2.92 -2.66 -8.09
CA GLY A 175 2.53 -3.38 -9.31
C GLY A 175 2.69 -4.89 -9.27
N ALA A 176 3.10 -5.47 -8.14
CA ALA A 176 3.19 -6.92 -8.01
C ALA A 176 1.79 -7.57 -7.96
N LYS A 177 1.66 -8.75 -8.56
CA LYS A 177 0.53 -9.66 -8.31
C LYS A 177 0.79 -10.40 -7.02
N ILE A 178 -0.15 -10.38 -6.08
CA ILE A 178 0.07 -10.86 -4.72
C ILE A 178 -0.60 -12.20 -4.50
N VAL A 179 0.13 -13.15 -3.89
CA VAL A 179 -0.42 -14.38 -3.35
C VAL A 179 -0.29 -14.34 -1.83
N LEU A 180 -1.41 -14.23 -1.14
CA LEU A 180 -1.45 -14.26 0.32
C LEU A 180 -1.46 -15.72 0.80
N ASN A 181 -0.47 -16.10 1.61
CA ASN A 181 -0.45 -17.40 2.27
C ASN A 181 -0.78 -17.29 3.76
N GLY A 182 -1.41 -18.34 4.27
CA GLY A 182 -1.77 -18.57 5.66
C GLY A 182 -2.43 -19.95 5.80
N ARG A 183 -2.66 -20.39 7.03
CA ARG A 183 -3.26 -21.72 7.29
C ARG A 183 -4.77 -21.73 7.07
N ASN A 184 -5.44 -20.67 7.50
CA ASN A 184 -6.89 -20.60 7.53
C ASN A 184 -7.40 -19.80 6.31
N SER A 185 -8.30 -20.40 5.53
CA SER A 185 -8.85 -19.83 4.32
C SER A 185 -9.71 -18.59 4.56
N GLU A 186 -10.46 -18.54 5.67
CA GLU A 186 -11.37 -17.43 5.97
C GLU A 186 -10.65 -16.09 6.25
N PRO A 187 -9.69 -15.99 7.20
CA PRO A 187 -8.91 -14.76 7.38
C PRO A 187 -8.14 -14.34 6.12
N LEU A 188 -7.71 -15.31 5.31
CA LEU A 188 -7.07 -15.02 4.02
C LEU A 188 -8.05 -14.42 3.02
N ALA A 189 -9.27 -14.93 2.93
CA ALA A 189 -10.30 -14.39 2.06
C ALA A 189 -10.66 -12.95 2.45
N THR A 190 -10.81 -12.67 3.76
CA THR A 190 -11.03 -11.31 4.25
C THR A 190 -9.89 -10.37 3.87
N ALA A 191 -8.64 -10.79 4.06
CA ALA A 191 -7.47 -10.00 3.69
C ALA A 191 -7.37 -9.77 2.18
N ARG A 192 -7.65 -10.79 1.36
CA ARG A 192 -7.72 -10.69 -0.09
C ARG A 192 -8.76 -9.67 -0.53
N ASP A 193 -9.99 -9.78 -0.01
CA ASP A 193 -11.10 -8.92 -0.42
C ASP A 193 -10.85 -7.45 -0.04
N MET A 194 -10.20 -7.21 1.10
CA MET A 194 -9.71 -5.88 1.48
C MET A 194 -8.74 -5.32 0.44
N LEU A 195 -7.69 -6.07 0.08
CA LEU A 195 -6.69 -5.60 -0.89
C LEU A 195 -7.24 -5.50 -2.32
N ALA A 196 -8.12 -6.41 -2.72
CA ALA A 196 -8.81 -6.34 -4.00
C ALA A 196 -9.71 -5.11 -4.09
N GLY A 197 -10.38 -4.73 -3.00
CA GLY A 197 -11.15 -3.48 -2.89
C GLY A 197 -10.29 -2.21 -3.01
N GLU A 198 -8.99 -2.31 -2.74
CA GLU A 198 -8.00 -1.25 -3.00
C GLU A 198 -7.50 -1.23 -4.45
N GLY A 199 -7.98 -2.14 -5.31
CA GLY A 199 -7.61 -2.24 -6.73
C GLY A 199 -6.35 -3.07 -6.99
N LEU A 200 -5.89 -3.87 -6.02
CA LEU A 200 -4.71 -4.72 -6.15
C LEU A 200 -5.07 -6.09 -6.76
N ASP A 201 -4.15 -6.66 -7.55
CA ASP A 201 -4.27 -8.04 -8.08
C ASP A 201 -3.82 -9.03 -7.01
N VAL A 202 -4.77 -9.66 -6.32
CA VAL A 202 -4.51 -10.49 -5.13
C VAL A 202 -5.28 -11.80 -5.19
N THR A 203 -4.56 -12.90 -4.94
CA THR A 203 -5.09 -14.25 -4.75
C THR A 203 -4.65 -14.81 -3.40
N THR A 204 -5.11 -16.01 -3.06
CA THR A 204 -4.77 -16.70 -1.81
C THR A 204 -4.23 -18.09 -2.09
N ALA A 205 -3.40 -18.60 -1.17
CA ALA A 205 -2.94 -19.98 -1.15
C ALA A 205 -2.88 -20.48 0.30
N ALA A 206 -3.85 -21.32 0.67
CA ALA A 206 -3.98 -21.83 2.03
C ALA A 206 -3.17 -23.13 2.20
N PHE A 207 -2.09 -23.07 2.98
CA PHE A 207 -1.30 -24.23 3.39
C PHE A 207 -0.47 -23.90 4.64
N ASP A 208 -0.13 -24.90 5.43
CA ASP A 208 0.76 -24.74 6.57
C ASP A 208 2.22 -24.77 6.10
N VAL A 209 2.94 -23.68 6.39
CA VAL A 209 4.35 -23.55 6.01
C VAL A 209 5.28 -24.49 6.78
N THR A 210 4.79 -25.10 7.86
CA THR A 210 5.54 -26.08 8.66
C THR A 210 5.42 -27.51 8.15
N ASP A 211 4.50 -27.76 7.21
CA ASP A 211 4.31 -29.05 6.54
C ASP A 211 4.97 -28.99 5.15
N GLN A 212 6.05 -29.76 4.99
CA GLN A 212 6.85 -29.72 3.77
C GLN A 212 6.06 -30.20 2.54
N ASP A 213 5.21 -31.21 2.69
CA ASP A 213 4.44 -31.76 1.57
C ASP A 213 3.34 -30.79 1.15
N ALA A 214 2.66 -30.17 2.12
CA ALA A 214 1.69 -29.12 1.86
C ALA A 214 2.33 -27.88 1.19
N VAL A 215 3.56 -27.52 1.58
CA VAL A 215 4.32 -26.44 0.94
C VAL A 215 4.64 -26.77 -0.51
N ILE A 216 5.12 -27.99 -0.81
CA ILE A 216 5.45 -28.41 -2.18
C ILE A 216 4.19 -28.33 -3.04
N ALA A 217 3.10 -28.98 -2.63
CA ALA A 217 1.84 -28.98 -3.38
C ALA A 217 1.27 -27.55 -3.54
N GLY A 218 1.34 -26.73 -2.49
CA GLY A 218 0.86 -25.35 -2.52
C GLY A 218 1.65 -24.46 -3.49
N VAL A 219 2.97 -24.58 -3.52
CA VAL A 219 3.84 -23.84 -4.45
C VAL A 219 3.63 -24.30 -5.89
N GLU A 220 3.56 -25.61 -6.13
CA GLU A 220 3.28 -26.18 -7.46
C GLU A 220 1.94 -25.68 -8.01
N ASN A 221 0.90 -25.67 -7.18
CA ASN A 221 -0.41 -25.17 -7.56
C ASN A 221 -0.40 -23.68 -7.92
N ILE A 222 0.34 -22.84 -7.18
CA ILE A 222 0.50 -21.41 -7.53
C ILE A 222 1.19 -21.27 -8.88
N GLU A 223 2.33 -21.96 -9.06
CA GLU A 223 3.12 -21.91 -10.29
C GLU A 223 2.32 -22.37 -11.53
N TYR A 224 1.47 -23.38 -11.36
CA TYR A 224 0.61 -23.92 -12.43
C TYR A 224 -0.62 -23.05 -12.72
N GLU A 225 -1.45 -22.75 -11.72
CA GLU A 225 -2.75 -22.09 -11.91
C GLU A 225 -2.63 -20.57 -12.08
N GLN A 226 -1.66 -19.96 -11.38
CA GLN A 226 -1.53 -18.51 -11.32
C GLN A 226 -0.35 -18.04 -12.16
N GLY A 227 0.72 -18.84 -12.25
CA GLY A 227 1.93 -18.58 -12.99
C GLY A 227 3.13 -18.36 -12.07
N PRO A 228 4.30 -17.96 -12.63
CA PRO A 228 5.57 -18.00 -11.94
C PRO A 228 5.57 -17.11 -10.69
N ILE A 229 6.20 -17.60 -9.62
CA ILE A 229 6.53 -16.82 -8.43
C ILE A 229 7.91 -16.17 -8.66
N ASP A 230 7.95 -14.84 -8.72
CA ASP A 230 9.19 -14.06 -8.91
C ASP A 230 9.76 -13.53 -7.59
N ILE A 231 8.89 -13.36 -6.59
CA ILE A 231 9.23 -12.82 -5.27
C ILE A 231 8.65 -13.74 -4.20
N LEU A 232 9.47 -14.14 -3.23
CA LEU A 232 9.04 -14.79 -2.00
C LEU A 232 9.37 -13.91 -0.80
N ILE A 233 8.37 -13.62 0.03
CA ILE A 233 8.56 -13.02 1.34
C ILE A 233 8.27 -14.09 2.41
N ASN A 234 9.33 -14.63 3.00
CA ASN A 234 9.24 -15.54 4.14
C ASN A 234 8.97 -14.75 5.42
N ASN A 235 7.69 -14.45 5.67
CA ASN A 235 7.23 -13.64 6.80
C ASN A 235 6.60 -14.46 7.93
N ALA A 236 6.02 -15.63 7.64
CA ALA A 236 5.39 -16.47 8.66
C ALA A 236 6.35 -16.71 9.85
N GLY A 237 5.82 -16.55 11.06
CA GLY A 237 6.61 -16.66 12.28
C GLY A 237 5.76 -16.49 13.53
N ILE A 238 6.24 -17.05 14.63
CA ILE A 238 5.65 -16.94 15.95
C ILE A 238 6.67 -16.44 16.98
N GLN A 239 6.17 -16.02 18.14
CA GLN A 239 6.97 -15.62 19.29
C GLN A 239 6.44 -16.33 20.54
N ARG A 240 7.35 -16.85 21.36
CA ARG A 240 7.08 -17.47 22.67
C ARG A 240 8.08 -16.91 23.67
N ARG A 241 7.60 -16.53 24.86
CA ARG A 241 8.40 -15.83 25.88
C ARG A 241 8.39 -16.63 27.18
N ALA A 242 9.57 -16.98 27.67
CA ALA A 242 9.78 -17.63 28.96
C ALA A 242 11.27 -17.49 29.35
N PRO A 243 11.62 -17.51 30.66
CA PRO A 243 13.00 -17.75 31.09
C PRO A 243 13.56 -19.00 30.40
N LEU A 244 14.85 -18.99 30.03
CA LEU A 244 15.41 -20.06 29.20
C LEU A 244 15.45 -21.40 29.94
N ASP A 245 15.73 -21.37 31.24
CA ASP A 245 15.70 -22.50 32.17
C ASP A 245 14.29 -23.11 32.36
N GLN A 246 13.24 -22.39 31.97
CA GLN A 246 11.84 -22.81 32.08
C GLN A 246 11.16 -22.96 30.72
N PHE A 247 11.93 -22.88 29.62
CA PHE A 247 11.37 -22.88 28.28
C PHE A 247 10.87 -24.28 27.92
N SER A 248 9.60 -24.39 27.55
CA SER A 248 9.02 -25.70 27.25
C SER A 248 9.56 -26.27 25.93
N ARG A 249 9.72 -27.60 25.87
CA ARG A 249 10.09 -28.30 24.63
C ARG A 249 9.08 -28.03 23.50
N ALA A 250 7.79 -27.98 23.82
CA ALA A 250 6.74 -27.71 22.84
C ALA A 250 6.84 -26.30 22.23
N ASP A 251 7.11 -25.27 23.05
CA ASP A 251 7.34 -23.91 22.57
C ASP A 251 8.61 -23.80 21.71
N TRP A 252 9.66 -24.54 22.10
CA TRP A 252 10.90 -24.62 21.33
C TRP A 252 10.64 -25.22 19.95
N ASP A 253 10.01 -26.39 19.88
CA ASP A 253 9.72 -27.08 18.62
C ASP A 253 8.81 -26.23 17.71
N ALA A 254 7.80 -25.57 18.28
CA ALA A 254 6.92 -24.68 17.53
C ALA A 254 7.69 -23.47 16.93
N LEU A 255 8.63 -22.88 17.69
CA LEU A 255 9.48 -21.79 17.20
C LEU A 255 10.39 -22.25 16.07
N ILE A 256 11.09 -23.38 16.24
CA ILE A 256 12.00 -23.92 15.21
C ILE A 256 11.21 -24.25 13.95
N SER A 257 10.10 -24.95 14.09
CA SER A 257 9.26 -25.35 12.96
C SER A 257 8.75 -24.13 12.17
N THR A 258 8.18 -23.14 12.86
CA THR A 258 7.54 -22.00 12.20
C THR A 258 8.54 -20.94 11.73
N ASN A 259 9.61 -20.66 12.49
CA ASN A 259 10.50 -19.54 12.19
C ASN A 259 11.71 -19.95 11.36
N LEU A 260 12.09 -21.23 11.34
CA LEU A 260 13.28 -21.72 10.64
C LEU A 260 12.93 -22.76 9.58
N ASN A 261 12.28 -23.88 9.95
CA ASN A 261 11.99 -24.95 9.00
C ASN A 261 11.11 -24.44 7.86
N ALA A 262 10.07 -23.66 8.18
CA ALA A 262 9.20 -23.03 7.19
C ALA A 262 9.95 -22.17 6.16
N VAL A 263 10.96 -21.40 6.60
CA VAL A 263 11.80 -20.57 5.71
C VAL A 263 12.56 -21.45 4.73
N PHE A 264 13.10 -22.57 5.21
CA PHE A 264 13.78 -23.54 4.37
C PHE A 264 12.83 -24.25 3.42
N PHE A 265 11.69 -24.78 3.90
CA PHE A 265 10.73 -25.52 3.09
C PHE A 265 10.16 -24.67 1.95
N VAL A 266 9.62 -23.50 2.28
CA VAL A 266 9.03 -22.60 1.27
C VAL A 266 10.13 -22.03 0.36
N GLY A 267 11.27 -21.65 0.93
CA GLY A 267 12.41 -21.16 0.16
C GLY A 267 12.91 -22.17 -0.87
N GLN A 268 13.08 -23.44 -0.48
CA GLN A 268 13.50 -24.51 -1.38
C GLN A 268 12.45 -24.79 -2.46
N ALA A 269 11.16 -24.92 -2.08
CA ALA A 269 10.09 -25.20 -3.03
C ALA A 269 10.00 -24.12 -4.11
N VAL A 270 9.99 -22.84 -3.72
CA VAL A 270 9.95 -21.72 -4.68
C VAL A 270 11.24 -21.63 -5.51
N ALA A 271 12.41 -21.82 -4.89
CA ALA A 271 13.69 -21.76 -5.60
C ALA A 271 13.79 -22.79 -6.73
N ARG A 272 13.23 -24.01 -6.56
CA ARG A 272 13.22 -25.04 -7.62
C ARG A 272 12.55 -24.54 -8.92
N HIS A 273 11.60 -23.62 -8.84
CA HIS A 273 10.97 -23.02 -10.01
C HIS A 273 11.71 -21.76 -10.51
N MET A 274 12.30 -20.98 -9.60
CA MET A 274 13.10 -19.79 -9.96
C MET A 274 14.42 -20.15 -10.66
N LEU A 275 15.08 -21.23 -10.24
CA LEU A 275 16.41 -21.62 -10.73
C LEU A 275 16.43 -21.88 -12.25
N PRO A 276 15.50 -22.67 -12.85
CA PRO A 276 15.42 -22.82 -14.30
C PRO A 276 15.10 -21.52 -15.05
N ARG A 277 14.40 -20.57 -14.41
CA ARG A 277 14.07 -19.27 -15.00
C ARG A 277 15.25 -18.29 -14.97
N GLY A 278 16.30 -18.56 -14.19
CA GLY A 278 17.46 -17.70 -14.05
C GLY A 278 17.17 -16.36 -13.35
N ARG A 279 16.05 -16.25 -12.62
CA ARG A 279 15.64 -15.03 -11.91
C ARG A 279 14.74 -15.33 -10.72
N GLY A 280 14.93 -14.57 -9.64
CA GLY A 280 14.06 -14.61 -8.48
C GLY A 280 14.56 -13.77 -7.31
N LYS A 281 13.64 -13.33 -6.45
CA LYS A 281 13.93 -12.58 -5.23
C LYS A 281 13.36 -13.32 -4.02
N ILE A 282 14.17 -13.57 -3.01
CA ILE A 282 13.71 -14.12 -1.72
C ILE A 282 14.08 -13.15 -0.61
N VAL A 283 13.08 -12.74 0.17
CA VAL A 283 13.23 -11.87 1.34
C VAL A 283 12.83 -12.63 2.59
N ASN A 284 13.79 -12.92 3.45
CA ASN A 284 13.55 -13.60 4.71
C ASN A 284 13.35 -12.58 5.83
N ILE A 285 12.19 -12.60 6.49
CA ILE A 285 11.94 -11.69 7.62
C ILE A 285 12.75 -12.16 8.83
N CYS A 286 13.79 -11.39 9.12
CA CYS A 286 14.71 -11.55 10.24
C CYS A 286 14.15 -10.81 11.47
N SER A 287 15.03 -10.26 12.30
CA SER A 287 14.71 -9.45 13.48
C SER A 287 15.99 -8.75 13.97
N VAL A 288 15.88 -7.70 14.76
CA VAL A 288 16.99 -7.22 15.61
C VAL A 288 17.61 -8.32 16.47
N GLN A 289 16.84 -9.36 16.82
CA GLN A 289 17.33 -10.56 17.49
C GLN A 289 18.24 -11.45 16.63
N SER A 290 18.46 -11.12 15.37
CA SER A 290 19.51 -11.76 14.55
C SER A 290 20.91 -11.28 14.94
N GLU A 291 21.01 -10.18 15.69
CA GLU A 291 22.25 -9.58 16.19
C GLU A 291 22.27 -9.44 17.71
N LEU A 292 21.15 -8.97 18.31
CA LEU A 292 21.08 -8.58 19.71
C LEU A 292 20.08 -9.43 20.49
N ALA A 293 20.57 -10.17 21.49
CA ALA A 293 19.74 -10.95 22.38
C ALA A 293 18.97 -10.06 23.38
N ARG A 294 17.84 -10.57 23.87
CA ARG A 294 17.07 -9.98 24.97
C ARG A 294 16.58 -11.09 25.91
N PRO A 295 16.55 -10.87 27.23
CA PRO A 295 16.02 -11.86 28.17
C PRO A 295 14.62 -12.36 27.81
N GLY A 296 14.38 -13.64 28.07
CA GLY A 296 13.09 -14.30 27.88
C GLY A 296 12.74 -14.71 26.44
N ILE A 297 13.65 -14.51 25.47
CA ILE A 297 13.43 -14.85 24.05
C ILE A 297 14.66 -15.50 23.38
N ALA A 298 15.49 -16.23 24.13
CA ALA A 298 16.68 -16.87 23.56
C ALA A 298 16.35 -17.87 22.43
N PRO A 299 15.31 -18.72 22.50
CA PRO A 299 14.93 -19.60 21.39
C PRO A 299 14.53 -18.84 20.12
N TYR A 300 13.76 -17.77 20.25
CA TYR A 300 13.42 -16.89 19.12
C TYR A 300 14.68 -16.24 18.52
N THR A 301 15.60 -15.78 19.38
CA THR A 301 16.91 -15.23 18.99
C THR A 301 17.72 -16.25 18.19
N ALA A 302 17.76 -17.51 18.63
CA ALA A 302 18.38 -18.60 17.88
C ALA A 302 17.75 -18.79 16.50
N THR A 303 16.40 -18.79 16.41
CA THR A 303 15.73 -18.94 15.11
C THR A 303 16.05 -17.80 14.14
N LYS A 304 16.10 -16.55 14.61
CA LYS A 304 16.37 -15.39 13.75
C LYS A 304 17.85 -15.26 13.38
N GLY A 305 18.76 -15.65 14.28
CA GLY A 305 20.18 -15.83 13.95
C GLY A 305 20.39 -16.92 12.89
N ALA A 306 19.67 -18.04 12.99
CA ALA A 306 19.70 -19.11 11.98
C ALA A 306 19.17 -18.61 10.63
N VAL A 307 18.05 -17.89 10.58
CA VAL A 307 17.50 -17.31 9.34
C VAL A 307 18.45 -16.31 8.69
N LYS A 308 19.15 -15.47 9.48
CA LYS A 308 20.20 -14.58 8.97
C LYS A 308 21.31 -15.37 8.26
N ASN A 309 21.78 -16.47 8.83
CA ASN A 309 22.82 -17.29 8.20
C ASN A 309 22.28 -18.15 7.05
N LEU A 310 21.04 -18.64 7.13
CA LEU A 310 20.38 -19.34 6.02
C LEU A 310 20.23 -18.44 4.79
N THR A 311 19.91 -17.15 5.00
CA THR A 311 19.90 -16.14 3.93
C THR A 311 21.24 -16.08 3.19
N LYS A 312 22.36 -16.12 3.92
CA LYS A 312 23.70 -16.15 3.30
C LYS A 312 23.94 -17.44 2.53
N GLY A 313 23.59 -18.60 3.10
CA GLY A 313 23.75 -19.90 2.44
C GLY A 313 22.95 -19.99 1.14
N MET A 314 21.67 -19.61 1.18
CA MET A 314 20.83 -19.53 -0.02
C MET A 314 21.42 -18.59 -1.07
N ALA A 315 21.89 -17.41 -0.65
CA ALA A 315 22.55 -16.46 -1.55
C ALA A 315 23.79 -17.06 -2.21
N THR A 316 24.69 -17.69 -1.45
CA THR A 316 25.92 -18.28 -2.00
C THR A 316 25.64 -19.44 -2.95
N ASP A 317 24.61 -20.24 -2.68
CA ASP A 317 24.25 -21.38 -3.52
C ASP A 317 23.55 -20.94 -4.81
N TRP A 318 22.68 -19.93 -4.74
CA TRP A 318 21.77 -19.60 -5.85
C TRP A 318 22.11 -18.31 -6.61
N ALA A 319 23.06 -17.49 -6.13
CA ALA A 319 23.44 -16.24 -6.80
C ALA A 319 23.88 -16.45 -8.26
N ARG A 320 24.68 -17.48 -8.52
CA ARG A 320 25.16 -17.83 -9.87
C ARG A 320 24.03 -18.18 -10.85
N HIS A 321 22.84 -18.47 -10.33
CA HIS A 321 21.63 -18.79 -11.09
C HIS A 321 20.67 -17.59 -11.20
N GLY A 322 21.12 -16.38 -10.85
CA GLY A 322 20.35 -15.15 -11.03
C GLY A 322 19.33 -14.86 -9.92
N LEU A 323 19.39 -15.58 -8.80
CA LEU A 323 18.56 -15.29 -7.63
C LEU A 323 19.26 -14.33 -6.67
N GLN A 324 18.47 -13.45 -6.02
CA GLN A 324 18.94 -12.62 -4.90
C GLN A 324 18.15 -12.98 -3.65
N ILE A 325 18.87 -13.36 -2.59
CA ILE A 325 18.30 -13.79 -1.32
C ILE A 325 18.85 -12.86 -0.25
N ASN A 326 17.96 -12.11 0.39
CA ASN A 326 18.30 -11.11 1.39
C ASN A 326 17.37 -11.22 2.61
N GLY A 327 17.80 -10.64 3.72
CA GLY A 327 17.01 -10.51 4.93
C GLY A 327 16.48 -9.10 5.08
N LEU A 328 15.27 -9.00 5.62
CA LEU A 328 14.70 -7.76 6.15
C LEU A 328 14.51 -7.96 7.65
N ALA A 329 15.18 -7.17 8.48
CA ALA A 329 15.15 -7.30 9.93
C ALA A 329 14.41 -6.12 10.57
N PRO A 330 13.13 -6.31 10.95
CA PRO A 330 12.40 -5.32 11.73
C PRO A 330 13.00 -5.17 13.13
N GLY A 331 13.07 -3.92 13.61
CA GLY A 331 13.12 -3.59 15.03
C GLY A 331 11.77 -3.76 15.73
N TYR A 332 11.38 -2.78 16.52
CA TYR A 332 10.14 -2.82 17.30
C TYR A 332 9.00 -2.07 16.60
N PHE A 333 8.03 -2.82 16.10
CA PHE A 333 6.87 -2.30 15.38
C PHE A 333 5.57 -2.53 16.14
N LYS A 334 4.67 -1.54 16.03
CA LYS A 334 3.30 -1.65 16.54
C LYS A 334 2.53 -2.68 15.70
N THR A 335 2.24 -3.82 16.30
CA THR A 335 1.54 -4.95 15.68
C THR A 335 0.74 -5.69 16.74
N GLU A 336 -0.26 -6.46 16.32
CA GLU A 336 -1.01 -7.38 17.19
C GLU A 336 -0.09 -8.29 18.03
N MET A 337 0.99 -8.79 17.42
CA MET A 337 1.97 -9.67 18.09
C MET A 337 2.66 -8.99 19.28
N ASN A 338 2.79 -7.67 19.26
CA ASN A 338 3.48 -6.88 20.28
C ASN A 338 2.53 -6.00 21.11
N GLU A 339 1.21 -6.12 20.97
CA GLU A 339 0.24 -5.28 21.68
C GLU A 339 0.48 -5.23 23.19
N LYS A 340 0.76 -6.37 23.83
CA LYS A 340 1.09 -6.43 25.26
C LYS A 340 2.31 -5.61 25.63
N LEU A 341 3.33 -5.56 24.76
CA LEU A 341 4.54 -4.75 24.97
C LEU A 341 4.30 -3.27 24.66
N VAL A 342 3.43 -2.96 23.71
CA VAL A 342 3.04 -1.57 23.39
C VAL A 342 2.22 -0.98 24.54
N ALA A 343 1.36 -1.76 25.17
CA ALA A 343 0.57 -1.34 26.34
C ALA A 343 1.40 -1.22 27.63
N ASP A 344 2.52 -1.92 27.72
CA ASP A 344 3.47 -1.80 28.84
C ASP A 344 4.25 -0.49 28.72
N GLN A 345 3.91 0.46 29.60
CA GLN A 345 4.54 1.79 29.63
C GLN A 345 6.02 1.72 29.99
N VAL A 346 6.42 0.81 30.88
CA VAL A 346 7.83 0.64 31.29
C VAL A 346 8.63 0.12 30.11
N PHE A 347 8.12 -0.91 29.44
CA PHE A 347 8.77 -1.45 28.24
C PHE A 347 8.83 -0.42 27.11
N THR A 348 7.75 0.33 26.87
CA THR A 348 7.70 1.38 25.86
C THR A 348 8.71 2.50 26.16
N GLN A 349 8.80 2.95 27.41
CA GLN A 349 9.77 3.97 27.80
C GLN A 349 11.22 3.49 27.61
N TRP A 350 11.51 2.26 28.06
CA TRP A 350 12.82 1.64 27.83
C TRP A 350 13.15 1.56 26.33
N LEU A 351 12.21 1.10 25.51
CA LEU A 351 12.41 0.98 24.07
C LEU A 351 12.70 2.34 23.42
N CYS A 352 11.92 3.37 23.76
CA CYS A 352 12.11 4.72 23.21
C CYS A 352 13.45 5.32 23.65
N GLN A 353 13.95 5.00 24.85
CA GLN A 353 15.29 5.41 25.28
C GLN A 353 16.39 4.63 24.57
N ARG A 354 16.17 3.33 24.32
CA ARG A 354 17.15 2.46 23.68
C ARG A 354 17.25 2.63 22.16
N THR A 355 16.19 3.15 21.55
CA THR A 355 16.11 3.38 20.09
C THR A 355 16.48 4.83 19.79
N PRO A 356 17.53 5.12 19.00
CA PRO A 356 17.91 6.50 18.64
C PRO A 356 16.77 7.33 18.02
N ALA A 357 15.90 6.71 17.22
CA ALA A 357 14.71 7.39 16.68
C ALA A 357 13.65 7.77 17.73
N GLY A 358 13.77 7.29 18.97
CA GLY A 358 12.93 7.71 20.10
C GLY A 358 11.49 7.19 20.08
N ARG A 359 11.18 6.19 19.26
CA ARG A 359 9.81 5.70 19.05
C ARG A 359 9.75 4.26 18.54
N TRP A 360 8.57 3.68 18.67
CA TRP A 360 8.17 2.49 17.91
C TRP A 360 8.10 2.78 16.40
N GLY A 361 8.38 1.77 15.59
CA GLY A 361 8.11 1.77 14.16
C GLY A 361 6.64 1.54 13.83
N ASN A 362 6.19 2.11 12.72
CA ASN A 362 4.92 1.78 12.08
C ASN A 362 5.19 0.78 10.94
N VAL A 363 4.31 -0.21 10.76
CA VAL A 363 4.57 -1.34 9.84
C VAL A 363 4.76 -0.90 8.38
N GLU A 364 4.19 0.23 7.98
CA GLU A 364 4.33 0.84 6.66
C GLU A 364 5.78 1.23 6.36
N GLU A 365 6.59 1.50 7.39
CA GLU A 365 8.01 1.86 7.26
C GLU A 365 8.88 0.68 6.78
N LEU A 366 8.35 -0.55 6.81
CA LEU A 366 9.01 -1.74 6.25
C LEU A 366 8.81 -1.87 4.73
N VAL A 367 7.78 -1.24 4.15
CA VAL A 367 7.40 -1.41 2.74
C VAL A 367 8.51 -0.98 1.80
N GLY A 368 9.16 0.16 2.07
CA GLY A 368 10.24 0.66 1.22
C GLY A 368 11.41 -0.32 1.10
N ALA A 369 11.82 -0.94 2.21
CA ALA A 369 12.88 -1.93 2.22
C ALA A 369 12.47 -3.24 1.52
N ALA A 370 11.22 -3.70 1.72
CA ALA A 370 10.70 -4.88 1.04
C ALA A 370 10.63 -4.69 -0.49
N VAL A 371 10.16 -3.53 -0.95
CA VAL A 371 10.12 -3.17 -2.39
C VAL A 371 11.53 -3.08 -2.96
N PHE A 372 12.46 -2.43 -2.26
CA PHE A 372 13.87 -2.38 -2.67
C PHE A 372 14.45 -3.79 -2.88
N LEU A 373 14.30 -4.67 -1.89
CA LEU A 373 14.81 -6.05 -1.96
C LEU A 373 14.09 -6.94 -2.99
N SER A 374 12.89 -6.55 -3.43
CA SER A 374 12.07 -7.30 -4.40
C SER A 374 12.20 -6.80 -5.85
N SER A 375 12.87 -5.67 -6.07
CA SER A 375 12.96 -4.98 -7.35
C SER A 375 14.36 -5.05 -7.98
N ASP A 376 14.53 -4.48 -9.18
CA ASP A 376 15.82 -4.43 -9.87
C ASP A 376 16.81 -3.45 -9.24
N ALA A 377 16.32 -2.54 -8.38
CA ALA A 377 17.14 -1.66 -7.55
C ALA A 377 18.13 -2.42 -6.65
N SER A 378 17.84 -3.70 -6.33
CA SER A 378 18.70 -4.58 -5.53
C SER A 378 19.33 -5.73 -6.35
N SER A 379 19.45 -5.60 -7.67
CA SER A 379 19.99 -6.65 -8.56
C SER A 379 21.40 -7.14 -8.18
N PHE A 380 22.19 -6.32 -7.49
CA PHE A 380 23.53 -6.69 -7.00
C PHE A 380 23.63 -6.78 -5.46
N VAL A 381 22.50 -6.76 -4.75
CA VAL A 381 22.46 -6.97 -3.29
C VAL A 381 22.11 -8.43 -3.02
N ASN A 382 23.00 -9.17 -2.36
CA ASN A 382 22.78 -10.57 -2.08
C ASN A 382 23.40 -11.00 -0.73
N GLY A 383 22.74 -11.91 -0.02
CA GLY A 383 23.15 -12.40 1.29
C GLY A 383 23.15 -11.34 2.40
N HIS A 384 22.58 -10.16 2.15
CA HIS A 384 22.58 -9.03 3.08
C HIS A 384 21.33 -9.02 3.96
N VAL A 385 21.40 -8.45 5.16
CA VAL A 385 20.25 -8.24 6.04
C VAL A 385 20.12 -6.75 6.33
N ILE A 386 19.02 -6.14 5.85
CA ILE A 386 18.73 -4.73 6.10
C ILE A 386 18.00 -4.61 7.45
N MET A 387 18.59 -3.86 8.38
CA MET A 387 17.94 -3.48 9.63
C MET A 387 17.02 -2.28 9.41
N VAL A 388 15.74 -2.41 9.79
CA VAL A 388 14.78 -1.31 9.81
C VAL A 388 14.29 -1.15 11.23
N ASP A 389 15.05 -0.44 12.04
CA ASP A 389 14.99 -0.56 13.50
C ASP A 389 15.15 0.77 14.26
N GLY A 390 15.10 1.90 13.54
CA GLY A 390 15.27 3.22 14.14
C GLY A 390 16.66 3.47 14.73
N GLY A 391 17.66 2.67 14.33
CA GLY A 391 19.06 2.78 14.77
C GLY A 391 19.39 1.96 16.02
N ILE A 392 18.48 1.12 16.54
CA ILE A 392 18.71 0.39 17.80
C ILE A 392 19.95 -0.51 17.73
N THR A 393 20.20 -1.18 16.60
CA THR A 393 21.41 -2.03 16.44
C THR A 393 22.68 -1.23 16.17
N ALA A 394 22.57 0.05 15.80
CA ALA A 394 23.71 0.93 15.55
C ALA A 394 24.20 1.68 16.81
N SER A 395 23.46 1.61 17.92
CA SER A 395 23.82 2.26 19.18
C SER A 395 23.98 1.24 20.32
N VAL A 396 24.76 1.60 21.34
CA VAL A 396 24.92 0.81 22.57
C VAL A 396 23.67 0.81 23.44
#